data_AF-A0A972B5K9-F1
#
_entry.id   AF-A0A972B5K9-F1
#
_cell.length_a   1.000
_cell.length_b   1.000
_cell.length_c   1.000
_cell.angle_alpha   90.00
_cell.angle_beta   90.00
_cell.angle_gamma   90.00
#
_symmetry.space_group_name_H-M   'P 1'
#
loop_
_entity.id
_entity.type
_entity.pdbx_description
1 polymer ?
#
loop_
_entity_poly.entity_id
_entity_poly.type
_entity_poly.pdbx_seq_one_letter_code
_entity_poly.pdbx_strand_id
1 'polypeptide(L)' 'MEVNEMHDLIINTFEEKKARDVKAIDIQDLTTIASYFIICSGTSTTHIKTLADEVE' A
#
# COMPACT_ATOMS: atom_id res chain seq x y z
N MET A 1 -6.26 13.28 -7.20
CA MET A 1 -6.09 12.61 -5.90
C MET A 1 -4.84 13.20 -5.29
N GLU A 2 -4.98 13.84 -4.15
CA GLU A 2 -3.84 14.24 -3.32
C GLU A 2 -3.10 12.98 -2.85
N VAL A 3 -1.79 13.10 -2.55
CA VAL A 3 -0.96 11.95 -2.11
C VAL A 3 -1.52 11.27 -0.86
N ASN A 4 -2.15 12.04 0.03
CA ASN A 4 -2.78 11.52 1.25
C ASN A 4 -4.06 10.71 0.95
N GLU A 5 -4.85 11.12 -0.05
CA GLU A 5 -6.05 10.36 -0.45
C GLU A 5 -5.67 8.98 -1.03
N MET A 6 -4.56 8.94 -1.79
CA MET A 6 -4.05 7.67 -2.32
C MET A 6 -3.53 6.75 -1.21
N HIS A 7 -2.84 7.32 -0.22
CA HIS A 7 -2.40 6.58 0.96
C HIS A 7 -3.57 5.92 1.69
N ASP A 8 -4.61 6.68 1.99
CA ASP A 8 -5.77 6.19 2.74
C ASP A 8 -6.55 5.14 1.94
N LEU A 9 -6.68 5.32 0.63
CA LEU A 9 -7.27 4.32 -0.25
C LEU A 9 -6.49 2.99 -0.19
N ILE A 10 -5.17 3.03 -0.34
CA ILE A 10 -4.32 1.83 -0.34
C ILE A 10 -4.39 1.11 1.01
N ILE A 11 -4.32 1.83 2.13
CA ILE A 11 -4.42 1.25 3.47
C ILE A 11 -5.79 0.59 3.66
N ASN A 12 -6.88 1.27 3.29
CA ASN A 12 -8.22 0.71 3.38
C ASN A 12 -8.37 -0.55 2.53
N THR A 13 -7.91 -0.54 1.28
CA THR A 13 -7.93 -1.71 0.39
C THR A 13 -7.17 -2.89 1.02
N PHE A 14 -6.00 -2.63 1.60
CA PHE A 14 -5.20 -3.66 2.25
C PHE A 14 -5.86 -4.21 3.52
N GLU A 15 -6.55 -3.38 4.30
CA GLU A 15 -7.35 -3.85 5.43
C GLU A 15 -8.56 -4.67 4.99
N GLU A 16 -9.32 -4.22 3.99
CA GLU A 16 -10.50 -4.92 3.47
C GLU A 16 -10.15 -6.32 2.95
N LYS A 17 -9.03 -6.44 2.27
CA LYS A 17 -8.53 -7.71 1.71
C LYS A 17 -7.75 -8.54 2.73
N LYS A 18 -7.58 -8.07 3.98
CA LYS A 18 -6.86 -8.75 5.07
C LYS A 18 -5.39 -9.02 4.72
N ALA A 19 -4.72 -8.02 4.14
CA ALA A 19 -3.27 -8.03 4.01
C ALA A 19 -2.62 -8.08 5.40
N ARG A 20 -1.45 -8.74 5.49
CA ARG A 20 -0.68 -8.86 6.73
C ARG A 20 0.47 -7.87 6.74
N ASP A 21 0.90 -7.47 7.94
CA ASP A 21 2.09 -6.64 8.14
C ASP A 21 2.10 -5.37 7.28
N VAL A 22 0.95 -4.71 7.16
CA VAL A 22 0.83 -3.44 6.43
C VAL A 22 1.59 -2.35 7.18
N LYS A 23 2.59 -1.76 6.53
CA LYS A 23 3.42 -0.68 7.05
C LYS A 23 3.56 0.41 6.00
N ALA A 24 3.22 1.64 6.38
CA ALA A 24 3.55 2.83 5.62
C ALA A 24 4.84 3.45 6.17
N ILE A 25 5.77 3.76 5.28
CA ILE A 25 7.05 4.40 5.57
C ILE A 25 7.04 5.73 4.84
N ASP A 26 7.15 6.82 5.59
CA ASP A 26 7.36 8.14 5.01
C ASP A 26 8.81 8.28 4.55
N ILE A 27 8.99 8.61 3.27
CA ILE A 27 10.30 8.80 2.63
C ILE A 27 10.44 10.18 1.98
N GLN A 28 9.52 11.10 2.24
CA GLN A 28 9.54 12.47 1.71
C GLN A 28 10.86 13.19 2.03
N ASP A 29 11.41 12.94 3.21
CA ASP A 29 12.69 13.53 3.66
C ASP A 29 13.94 12.83 3.11
N LEU A 30 13.77 11.62 2.55
CA LEU A 30 14.89 10.79 2.10
C LEU A 30 15.10 10.88 0.58
N THR A 31 14.03 11.04 -0.20
CA THR A 31 14.06 10.98 -1.67
C THR A 31 12.91 11.76 -2.28
N THR A 32 13.18 12.43 -3.41
CA THR A 32 12.18 13.15 -4.20
C THR A 32 11.40 12.27 -5.19
N ILE A 33 11.70 10.97 -5.24
CA ILE A 33 11.07 10.04 -6.19
C ILE A 33 9.63 9.69 -5.76
N ALA A 34 9.40 9.52 -4.46
CA ALA A 34 8.10 9.13 -3.90
C ALA A 34 7.95 9.67 -2.48
N SER A 35 6.70 9.82 -2.02
CA SER A 35 6.39 10.31 -0.67
C SER A 35 6.25 9.20 0.36
N TYR A 36 5.57 8.11 0.00
CA TYR A 36 5.30 7.00 0.91
C TYR A 36 5.71 5.67 0.28
N PHE A 37 6.24 4.78 1.11
CA PHE A 37 6.50 3.39 0.79
C PHE A 37 5.56 2.51 1.62
N ILE A 38 4.64 1.81 0.96
CA ILE A 38 3.71 0.92 1.63
C ILE A 38 4.17 -0.52 1.39
N ILE A 39 4.42 -1.25 2.48
CA ILE A 39 4.86 -2.64 2.46
C ILE A 39 3.75 -3.47 3.11
N CYS A 40 3.32 -4.54 2.44
CA CYS A 40 2.38 -5.50 2.99
C CYS A 40 2.78 -6.93 2.57
N SER A 41 2.26 -7.91 3.29
CA SER A 41 2.44 -9.34 3.03
C SER A 41 1.10 -10.00 2.73
N GLY A 42 1.04 -10.76 1.64
CA GLY A 42 -0.10 -11.62 1.33
C GLY A 42 0.10 -13.05 1.85
N THR A 43 -0.99 -13.82 1.89
CA THR A 43 -0.96 -15.22 2.33
C THR A 43 -0.66 -16.21 1.21
N SER A 44 -0.81 -15.81 -0.05
CA SER A 44 -0.52 -16.61 -1.24
C SER A 44 -0.24 -15.68 -2.43
N THR A 45 0.34 -16.22 -3.50
CA THR A 45 0.58 -15.47 -4.74
C THR A 45 -0.72 -14.91 -5.34
N THR A 46 -1.82 -15.66 -5.31
CA THR A 46 -3.13 -15.16 -5.76
C THR A 46 -3.62 -14.01 -4.90
N HIS A 47 -3.47 -14.09 -3.58
CA HIS A 47 -3.86 -13.00 -2.67
C HIS A 47 -3.03 -11.74 -2.95
N ILE A 48 -1.71 -11.87 -3.10
CA ILE A 48 -0.83 -10.75 -3.47
C ILE A 48 -1.27 -10.12 -4.80
N LYS A 49 -1.63 -10.95 -5.79
CA LYS A 49 -2.08 -10.46 -7.08
C LYS A 49 -3.37 -9.65 -6.97
N THR A 50 -4.36 -10.15 -6.23
CA THR A 50 -5.60 -9.41 -5.97
C THR A 50 -5.35 -8.11 -5.23
N LEU A 51 -4.39 -8.07 -4.28
CA LEU A 51 -4.03 -6.83 -3.60
C LEU A 51 -3.43 -5.80 -4.57
N ALA A 52 -2.58 -6.25 -5.50
CA ALA A 52 -1.96 -5.40 -6.50
C ALA A 52 -2.97 -4.87 -7.53
N ASP A 53 -3.85 -5.74 -8.04
CA ASP A 53 -4.86 -5.38 -9.05
C ASP A 53 -5.87 -4.34 -8.53
N GLU A 54 -6.07 -4.22 -7.21
CA GLU A 54 -7.01 -3.26 -6.60
C GLU A 54 -6.41 -1.87 -6.35
N VAL A 55 -5.07 -1.75 -6.42
CA VAL A 55 -4.34 -0.48 -6.25
C VAL A 55 -3.69 0.01 -7.54
N GLU A 56 -3.92 -0.69 -8.66
CA GLU A 56 -3.50 -0.29 -10.02
C GLU A 56 -4.41 0.80 -10.61
#